data_AF-A0A4R5D4S9-F1
#
_entry.id   AF-A0A4R5D4S9-F1
#
_cell.length_a   1.000
_cell.length_b   1.000
_cell.length_c   1.000
_cell.angle_alpha   90.00
_cell.angle_beta   90.00
_cell.angle_gamma   90.00
#
_symmetry.space_group_name_H-M   'P 1'
#
loop_
_entity.id
_entity.type
_entity.pdbx_description
1 polymer ?
#
loop_
_entity_poly.entity_id
_entity_poly.type
_entity_poly.pdbx_seq_one_letter_code
_entity_poly.pdbx_strand_id
1 'polypeptide(L)'
;YLGSFESADCNTVSGWAWDKNYPNGEALTVELVEGNTVYATAIAGTYKDYVKTAGYGTGNYGFNIPLPVSLKDGNTHSLSIRIKGSTTLLPGPARAVACGSATSRQSFSSNTIQTIEKQEISLGLACFPNPTDGIIYISYGTSEGQVSLLSISNIVGQVVWKMPVVGIGQTHGQSFDLSTQADGIYLLRLLIDGRSEVKRIMLIKKL
;
A
#
# COMPACT_ATOMS: atom_id res chain seq x y z
N TYR A 1 13.10 -4.82 14.23
CA TYR A 1 12.67 -5.00 12.83
C TYR A 1 12.12 -3.69 12.29
N LEU A 2 12.37 -3.42 11.02
CA LEU A 2 11.69 -2.40 10.22
C LEU A 2 10.99 -3.09 9.06
N GLY A 3 10.05 -2.41 8.42
CA GLY A 3 9.33 -2.96 7.29
C GLY A 3 8.05 -2.19 7.02
N SER A 4 7.31 -2.64 6.02
CA SER A 4 6.01 -2.10 5.68
C SER A 4 5.10 -3.20 5.17
N PHE A 5 3.86 -3.21 5.65
CA PHE A 5 2.75 -3.93 5.03
C PHE A 5 2.12 -3.02 3.97
N GLU A 6 2.46 -3.28 2.71
CA GLU A 6 2.25 -2.31 1.63
C GLU A 6 0.98 -2.52 0.84
N SER A 7 0.59 -3.77 0.53
CA SER A 7 -0.64 -4.07 -0.20
C SER A 7 -1.27 -5.38 0.23
N ALA A 8 -2.60 -5.46 0.16
CA ALA A 8 -3.36 -6.70 0.24
C ALA A 8 -4.58 -6.55 -0.66
N ASP A 9 -4.75 -7.49 -1.57
CA ASP A 9 -5.89 -7.63 -2.45
C ASP A 9 -6.27 -9.11 -2.58
N CYS A 10 -7.26 -9.42 -3.41
CA CYS A 10 -7.76 -10.79 -3.58
C CYS A 10 -6.80 -11.77 -4.26
N ASN A 11 -5.61 -11.31 -4.66
CA ASN A 11 -4.60 -12.10 -5.32
C ASN A 11 -3.32 -12.17 -4.50
N THR A 12 -2.87 -11.05 -3.94
CA THR A 12 -1.55 -10.91 -3.34
C THR A 12 -1.55 -10.00 -2.11
N VAL A 13 -0.63 -10.31 -1.20
CA VAL A 13 -0.24 -9.50 -0.06
C VAL A 13 1.24 -9.19 -0.19
N SER A 14 1.61 -7.92 -0.16
CA SER A 14 2.99 -7.49 -0.40
C SER A 14 3.51 -6.50 0.64
N GLY A 15 4.83 -6.46 0.75
CA GLY A 15 5.52 -5.55 1.65
C GLY A 15 7.01 -5.81 1.67
N TRP A 16 7.69 -5.35 2.70
CA TRP A 16 9.09 -5.65 2.96
C TRP A 16 9.39 -5.71 4.45
N ALA A 17 10.42 -6.46 4.83
CA ALA A 17 10.83 -6.65 6.21
C ALA A 17 12.35 -6.74 6.31
N TRP A 18 12.94 -5.95 7.19
CA TRP A 18 14.38 -5.83 7.36
C TRP A 18 14.78 -5.85 8.84
N ASP A 19 15.92 -6.48 9.13
CA ASP A 19 16.51 -6.44 10.47
C ASP A 19 17.66 -5.43 10.53
N LYS A 20 17.46 -4.35 11.27
CA LYS A 20 18.47 -3.31 11.49
C LYS A 20 19.74 -3.82 12.18
N ASN A 21 19.64 -4.91 12.95
CA ASN A 21 20.77 -5.48 13.67
C ASN A 21 21.67 -6.31 12.74
N TYR A 22 21.11 -6.78 11.62
CA TYR A 22 21.80 -7.57 10.60
C TYR A 22 21.54 -6.92 9.24
N PRO A 23 22.12 -5.73 8.98
CA PRO A 23 21.75 -4.89 7.84
C PRO A 23 22.01 -5.56 6.48
N ASN A 24 22.99 -6.47 6.39
CA ASN A 24 23.28 -7.29 5.22
C ASN A 24 22.98 -8.78 5.47
N GLY A 25 22.18 -9.07 6.50
CA GLY A 25 21.82 -10.41 6.90
C GLY A 25 20.81 -11.07 5.98
N GLU A 26 20.47 -12.31 6.32
CA GLU A 26 19.50 -13.12 5.58
C GLU A 26 18.10 -12.49 5.59
N ALA A 27 17.34 -12.81 4.55
CA ALA A 27 15.95 -12.41 4.40
C ALA A 27 15.09 -12.94 5.57
N LEU A 28 14.28 -12.06 6.16
CA LEU A 28 13.37 -12.45 7.24
C LEU A 28 12.21 -13.30 6.70
N THR A 29 11.71 -14.22 7.51
CA THR A 29 10.43 -14.88 7.23
C THR A 29 9.30 -14.09 7.88
N VAL A 30 8.26 -13.78 7.11
CA VAL A 30 7.05 -13.09 7.56
C VAL A 30 5.86 -14.04 7.59
N GLU A 31 4.86 -13.72 8.41
CA GLU A 31 3.59 -14.44 8.56
C GLU A 31 2.43 -13.50 8.24
N LEU A 32 1.52 -13.95 7.38
CA LEU A 32 0.20 -13.35 7.17
C LEU A 32 -0.75 -13.85 8.24
N VAL A 33 -1.32 -12.92 9.02
CA VAL A 33 -2.15 -13.25 10.19
C VAL A 33 -3.46 -12.46 10.22
N GLU A 34 -4.47 -13.06 10.84
CA GLU A 34 -5.67 -12.38 11.35
C GLU A 34 -5.77 -12.73 12.84
N GLY A 35 -5.54 -11.74 13.71
CA GLY A 35 -5.35 -11.97 15.14
C GLY A 35 -4.19 -12.93 15.42
N ASN A 36 -4.48 -14.10 16.00
CA ASN A 36 -3.50 -15.13 16.33
C ASN A 36 -3.36 -16.21 15.25
N THR A 37 -4.27 -16.26 14.27
CA THR A 37 -4.30 -17.27 13.23
C THR A 37 -3.30 -16.94 12.13
N VAL A 38 -2.46 -17.92 11.76
CA VAL A 38 -1.50 -17.78 10.65
C VAL A 38 -2.08 -18.43 9.40
N TYR A 39 -2.15 -17.68 8.31
CA TYR A 39 -2.71 -18.15 7.03
C TYR A 39 -1.63 -18.50 6.01
N ALA A 40 -0.48 -17.82 6.06
CA ALA A 40 0.63 -18.06 5.14
C ALA A 40 1.95 -17.52 5.70
N THR A 41 3.06 -18.01 5.15
CA THR A 41 4.42 -17.51 5.42
C THR A 41 5.12 -17.19 4.11
N ALA A 42 6.01 -16.19 4.11
CA ALA A 42 6.92 -15.96 2.98
C ALA A 42 8.29 -15.46 3.44
N ILE A 43 9.30 -15.70 2.61
CA ILE A 43 10.64 -15.13 2.77
C ILE A 43 10.64 -13.75 2.14
N ALA A 44 11.05 -12.74 2.90
CA ALA A 44 11.21 -11.37 2.46
C ALA A 44 12.55 -11.21 1.74
N GLY A 45 12.75 -11.90 0.61
CA GLY A 45 14.02 -11.98 -0.12
C GLY A 45 14.02 -11.31 -1.50
N THR A 46 12.91 -10.70 -1.91
CA THR A 46 12.79 -10.07 -3.23
C THR A 46 13.51 -8.72 -3.23
N TYR A 47 14.34 -8.48 -4.25
CA TYR A 47 14.99 -7.18 -4.45
C TYR A 47 13.94 -6.09 -4.65
N LYS A 48 14.08 -5.02 -3.88
CA LYS A 48 13.31 -3.78 -4.02
C LYS A 48 14.27 -2.61 -4.09
N ASP A 49 14.32 -1.98 -5.24
CA ASP A 49 15.24 -0.88 -5.51
C ASP A 49 15.09 0.28 -4.52
N TYR A 50 13.83 0.63 -4.19
CA TYR A 50 13.55 1.68 -3.20
C TYR A 50 13.99 1.29 -1.78
N VAL A 51 13.99 0.01 -1.44
CA VAL A 51 14.48 -0.46 -0.13
C VAL A 51 16.00 -0.34 -0.08
N LYS A 52 16.69 -0.66 -1.19
CA LYS A 52 18.14 -0.46 -1.31
C LYS A 52 18.52 1.01 -1.22
N THR A 53 17.87 1.86 -2.01
CA THR A 53 18.18 3.29 -2.11
C THR A 53 17.79 4.06 -0.85
N ALA A 54 16.78 3.61 -0.10
CA ALA A 54 16.46 4.13 1.24
C ALA A 54 17.48 3.72 2.34
N GLY A 55 18.57 3.05 1.97
CA GLY A 55 19.67 2.70 2.89
C GLY A 55 19.45 1.40 3.67
N TYR A 56 18.40 0.63 3.37
CA TYR A 56 18.16 -0.67 4.00
C TYR A 56 18.97 -1.75 3.26
N GLY A 57 20.23 -1.90 3.68
CA GLY A 57 21.04 -3.07 3.40
C GLY A 57 21.24 -3.40 1.92
N THR A 58 20.98 -4.66 1.56
CA THR A 58 21.09 -5.17 0.17
C THR A 58 19.87 -4.88 -0.70
N GLY A 59 18.75 -4.41 -0.15
CA GLY A 59 17.48 -4.26 -0.85
C GLY A 59 16.69 -5.54 -1.06
N ASN A 60 17.25 -6.72 -0.76
CA ASN A 60 16.59 -8.03 -0.91
C ASN A 60 15.69 -8.33 0.30
N TYR A 61 14.72 -7.46 0.54
CA TYR A 61 13.90 -7.48 1.75
C TYR A 61 12.40 -7.47 1.46
N GLY A 62 12.00 -7.58 0.18
CA GLY A 62 10.59 -7.62 -0.23
C GLY A 62 9.96 -8.99 -0.08
N PHE A 63 8.66 -9.03 0.25
CA PHE A 63 7.84 -10.24 0.20
C PHE A 63 6.62 -10.05 -0.70
N ASN A 64 6.16 -11.15 -1.29
CA ASN A 64 4.88 -11.26 -1.97
C ASN A 64 4.26 -12.62 -1.58
N ILE A 65 3.05 -12.58 -1.02
CA ILE A 65 2.31 -13.74 -0.54
C ILE A 65 1.03 -13.84 -1.37
N PRO A 66 0.80 -14.92 -2.14
CA PRO A 66 -0.49 -15.17 -2.75
C PRO A 66 -1.58 -15.24 -1.68
N LEU A 67 -2.69 -14.51 -1.83
CA LEU A 67 -3.76 -14.52 -0.84
C LEU A 67 -4.34 -15.95 -0.73
N PRO A 68 -4.26 -16.59 0.46
CA PRO A 68 -4.79 -17.93 0.69
C PRO A 68 -6.27 -18.06 0.31
N VAL A 69 -6.63 -19.18 -0.30
CA VAL A 69 -8.02 -19.44 -0.73
C VAL A 69 -9.01 -19.45 0.43
N SER A 70 -8.55 -19.73 1.65
CA SER A 70 -9.37 -19.69 2.87
C SER A 70 -9.80 -18.27 3.26
N LEU A 71 -9.13 -17.23 2.74
CA LEU A 71 -9.50 -15.83 2.89
C LEU A 71 -10.31 -15.31 1.69
N LYS A 72 -10.69 -16.21 0.77
CA LYS A 72 -11.50 -15.91 -0.42
C LYS A 72 -12.94 -16.43 -0.28
N ASP A 73 -13.53 -16.26 0.89
CA ASP A 73 -14.85 -16.77 1.26
C ASP A 73 -15.98 -15.72 1.10
N GLY A 74 -15.66 -14.49 0.69
CA GLY A 74 -16.59 -13.38 0.58
C GLY A 74 -16.78 -12.56 1.86
N ASN A 75 -16.26 -13.01 3.00
CA ASN A 75 -16.28 -12.26 4.25
C ASN A 75 -15.15 -11.23 4.30
N THR A 76 -15.32 -10.22 5.17
CA THR A 76 -14.27 -9.22 5.41
C THR A 76 -13.24 -9.76 6.40
N HIS A 77 -11.98 -9.86 5.97
CA HIS A 77 -10.85 -10.29 6.77
C HIS A 77 -9.89 -9.14 7.07
N SER A 78 -9.55 -8.95 8.34
CA SER A 78 -8.61 -7.92 8.81
C SER A 78 -7.20 -8.48 8.94
N LEU A 79 -6.37 -8.21 7.94
CA LEU A 79 -5.05 -8.83 7.80
C LEU A 79 -3.95 -7.99 8.45
N SER A 80 -2.90 -8.67 8.91
CA SER A 80 -1.65 -8.10 9.39
C SER A 80 -0.46 -8.95 8.96
N ILE A 81 0.73 -8.35 8.94
CA ILE A 81 1.98 -9.05 8.72
C ILE A 81 2.82 -8.97 9.97
N ARG A 82 3.40 -10.10 10.39
CA ARG A 82 4.37 -10.14 11.50
C ARG A 82 5.63 -10.88 11.12
N ILE A 83 6.72 -10.65 11.87
CA ILE A 83 7.94 -11.44 11.73
C ILE A 83 7.74 -12.82 12.37
N LYS A 84 8.08 -13.90 11.66
CA LYS A 84 7.96 -15.27 12.17
C LYS A 84 8.78 -15.44 13.46
N GLY A 85 8.17 -16.04 14.48
CA GLY A 85 8.80 -16.22 15.79
C GLY A 85 8.86 -14.94 16.66
N SER A 86 8.18 -13.87 16.24
CA SER A 86 8.07 -12.61 16.97
C SER A 86 6.62 -12.12 17.01
N THR A 87 6.31 -11.26 17.98
CA THR A 87 5.03 -10.53 18.07
C THR A 87 5.05 -9.21 17.30
N THR A 88 6.16 -8.86 16.65
CA THR A 88 6.32 -7.58 15.94
C THR A 88 5.47 -7.57 14.67
N LEU A 89 4.43 -6.72 14.65
CA LEU A 89 3.67 -6.40 13.45
C LEU A 89 4.43 -5.39 12.60
N LEU A 90 4.39 -5.57 11.27
CA LEU A 90 4.88 -4.58 10.34
C LEU A 90 3.88 -3.42 10.24
N PRO A 91 4.36 -2.17 10.29
CA PRO A 91 3.48 -1.01 10.14
C PRO A 91 2.91 -0.97 8.72
N GLY A 92 1.69 -0.47 8.60
CA GLY A 92 0.96 -0.34 7.34
C GLY A 92 -0.49 0.02 7.65
N PRO A 93 -1.28 0.45 6.66
CA PRO A 93 -2.71 0.62 6.87
C PRO A 93 -3.30 -0.73 7.29
N ALA A 94 -4.24 -0.74 8.24
CA ALA A 94 -5.02 -1.94 8.51
C ALA A 94 -5.73 -2.33 7.20
N ARG A 95 -5.42 -3.52 6.66
CA ARG A 95 -5.97 -3.95 5.37
C ARG A 95 -7.06 -4.96 5.59
N ALA A 96 -8.29 -4.52 5.37
CA ALA A 96 -9.45 -5.38 5.27
C ALA A 96 -9.60 -5.87 3.82
N VAL A 97 -9.71 -7.18 3.59
CA VAL A 97 -10.00 -7.76 2.27
C VAL A 97 -11.34 -8.49 2.33
N ALA A 98 -12.20 -8.27 1.34
CA ALA A 98 -13.45 -9.00 1.18
C ALA A 98 -13.46 -9.64 -0.20
N CYS A 99 -13.03 -10.90 -0.27
CA CYS A 99 -12.75 -11.57 -1.52
C CYS A 99 -13.70 -12.74 -1.69
N GLY A 100 -14.71 -12.61 -2.54
CA GLY A 100 -15.60 -13.70 -2.92
C GLY A 100 -15.84 -13.67 -4.41
N SER A 101 -15.94 -14.85 -5.04
CA SER A 101 -16.39 -14.92 -6.43
C SER A 101 -17.84 -14.46 -6.48
N ALA A 102 -18.11 -13.29 -7.07
CA ALA A 102 -19.45 -12.78 -7.27
C ALA A 102 -20.27 -13.77 -8.11
N THR A 103 -20.96 -14.70 -7.42
CA THR A 103 -21.84 -15.67 -8.05
C THR A 103 -23.25 -15.43 -7.53
N SER A 104 -24.07 -14.93 -8.44
CA SER A 104 -25.54 -14.83 -8.43
C SER A 104 -26.20 -13.68 -7.66
N ARG A 105 -27.11 -13.04 -8.39
CA ARG A 105 -28.05 -11.99 -7.98
C ARG A 105 -28.84 -12.43 -6.76
N GLN A 106 -28.96 -11.55 -5.76
CA GLN A 106 -30.19 -11.47 -4.98
C GLN A 106 -30.59 -10.02 -4.76
N SER A 107 -31.87 -9.79 -5.02
CA SER A 107 -32.62 -8.56 -4.86
C SER A 107 -32.50 -8.05 -3.43
N PHE A 108 -31.89 -6.89 -3.24
CA PHE A 108 -31.96 -6.19 -1.96
C PHE A 108 -33.29 -5.44 -1.89
N SER A 109 -34.29 -6.02 -1.24
CA SER A 109 -35.31 -5.22 -0.57
C SER A 109 -34.86 -5.03 0.86
N SER A 110 -34.15 -3.94 1.15
CA SER A 110 -33.98 -3.46 2.50
C SER A 110 -34.38 -2.00 2.54
N ASN A 111 -35.61 -1.76 3.00
CA ASN A 111 -36.02 -0.45 3.52
C ASN A 111 -35.28 -0.22 4.84
N THR A 112 -34.03 0.18 4.75
CA THR A 112 -33.36 0.88 5.85
C THR A 112 -32.89 2.19 5.26
N ILE A 113 -33.52 3.28 5.69
CA ILE A 113 -33.03 4.63 5.43
C ILE A 113 -31.74 4.76 6.24
N GLN A 114 -30.61 4.35 5.66
CA GLN A 114 -29.30 4.73 6.14
C GLN A 114 -29.06 6.16 5.68
N THR A 115 -28.90 7.04 6.66
CA THR A 115 -28.36 8.39 6.49
C THR A 115 -27.15 8.35 5.56
N ILE A 116 -27.17 9.22 4.54
CA ILE A 116 -26.09 9.36 3.56
C ILE A 116 -24.88 9.95 4.29
N GLU A 117 -24.09 9.10 4.95
CA GLU A 117 -22.68 9.41 5.15
C GLU A 117 -22.06 9.38 3.76
N LYS A 118 -21.50 10.52 3.33
CA LYS A 118 -20.72 10.63 2.10
C LYS A 118 -19.72 9.49 2.09
N GLN A 119 -20.02 8.47 1.28
CA GLN A 119 -19.11 7.36 1.02
C GLN A 119 -17.96 7.98 0.22
N GLU A 120 -16.93 8.46 0.93
CA GLU A 120 -15.72 8.93 0.28
C GLU A 120 -15.17 7.75 -0.51
N ILE A 121 -15.11 7.92 -1.81
CA ILE A 121 -14.52 6.93 -2.71
C ILE A 121 -13.04 6.89 -2.34
N SER A 122 -12.66 5.93 -1.50
CA SER A 122 -11.27 5.59 -1.22
C SER A 122 -10.72 4.95 -2.50
N LEU A 123 -10.05 5.75 -3.35
CA LEU A 123 -9.41 5.33 -4.61
C LEU A 123 -8.09 4.57 -4.36
N GLY A 124 -7.87 4.10 -3.13
CA GLY A 124 -6.70 3.32 -2.75
C GLY A 124 -5.40 4.11 -2.83
N LEU A 125 -5.45 5.45 -2.85
CA LEU A 125 -4.26 6.28 -2.94
C LEU A 125 -3.51 6.29 -1.61
N ALA A 126 -2.23 5.93 -1.61
CA ALA A 126 -1.38 5.98 -0.42
C ALA A 126 0.06 6.34 -0.78
N CYS A 127 0.79 6.87 0.20
CA CYS A 127 2.20 7.25 0.05
C CYS A 127 2.99 6.89 1.31
N PHE A 128 4.14 6.23 1.14
CA PHE A 128 5.01 5.78 2.23
C PHE A 128 6.49 5.96 1.86
N PRO A 129 7.41 6.23 2.80
CA PRO A 129 7.14 6.62 4.18
C PRO A 129 6.53 8.02 4.24
N ASN A 130 5.78 8.30 5.30
CA ASN A 130 5.27 9.64 5.57
C ASN A 130 5.34 9.89 7.08
N PRO A 131 6.24 10.77 7.57
CA PRO A 131 7.17 11.63 6.81
C PRO A 131 8.23 10.87 6.00
N THR A 132 8.82 11.52 4.99
CA THR A 132 9.94 11.04 4.16
C THR A 132 11.11 12.02 4.20
N ASP A 133 12.33 11.55 3.91
CA ASP A 133 13.53 12.36 3.66
C ASP A 133 13.88 12.48 2.17
N GLY A 134 13.07 11.90 1.28
CA GLY A 134 13.20 12.05 -0.17
C GLY A 134 12.36 11.05 -0.95
N ILE A 135 12.72 9.76 -0.90
CA ILE A 135 12.07 8.73 -1.70
C ILE A 135 10.72 8.35 -1.07
N ILE A 136 9.69 8.26 -1.90
CA ILE A 136 8.37 7.76 -1.53
C ILE A 136 7.92 6.66 -2.47
N TYR A 137 7.10 5.76 -1.97
CA TYR A 137 6.34 4.76 -2.69
C TYR A 137 4.88 5.19 -2.73
N ILE A 138 4.35 5.33 -3.94
CA ILE A 138 2.97 5.71 -4.23
C ILE A 138 2.21 4.44 -4.60
N SER A 139 1.16 4.12 -3.85
CA SER A 139 0.24 3.03 -4.15
C SER A 139 -1.10 3.63 -4.58
N TYR A 140 -1.72 3.07 -5.62
CA TYR A 140 -2.99 3.53 -6.15
C TYR A 140 -3.74 2.38 -6.84
N GLY A 141 -5.07 2.42 -6.81
CA GLY A 141 -5.93 1.47 -7.51
C GLY A 141 -6.86 2.18 -8.50
N THR A 142 -6.86 1.73 -9.74
CA THR A 142 -7.78 2.24 -10.78
C THR A 142 -8.38 1.07 -11.56
N SER A 143 -9.64 1.22 -11.98
CA SER A 143 -10.35 0.20 -12.76
C SER A 143 -9.59 -0.16 -14.04
N GLU A 144 -9.70 -1.40 -14.50
CA GLU A 144 -9.03 -1.85 -15.71
C GLU A 144 -9.41 -0.97 -16.92
N GLY A 145 -8.42 -0.49 -17.67
CA GLY A 145 -8.61 0.42 -18.80
C GLY A 145 -8.90 1.88 -18.42
N GLN A 146 -9.10 2.19 -17.13
CA GLN A 146 -9.41 3.56 -16.69
C GLN A 146 -8.18 4.47 -16.81
N VAL A 147 -8.29 5.50 -17.64
CA VAL A 147 -7.27 6.55 -17.73
C VAL A 147 -7.42 7.50 -16.56
N SER A 148 -6.34 7.70 -15.82
CA SER A 148 -6.29 8.54 -14.62
C SER A 148 -5.03 9.41 -14.64
N LEU A 149 -4.99 10.46 -13.82
CA LEU A 149 -3.82 11.34 -13.70
C LEU A 149 -3.30 11.34 -12.27
N LEU A 150 -2.06 10.87 -12.09
CA LEU A 150 -1.31 11.09 -10.86
C LEU A 150 -0.53 12.39 -10.95
N SER A 151 -0.47 13.11 -9.84
CA SER A 151 0.33 14.32 -9.72
C SER A 151 0.82 14.54 -8.30
N ILE A 152 1.98 15.19 -8.17
CA ILE A 152 2.48 15.73 -6.91
C ILE A 152 2.63 17.23 -7.10
N SER A 153 2.10 18.01 -6.16
CA SER A 153 2.28 19.46 -6.09
C SER A 153 2.77 19.89 -4.72
N ASN A 154 3.42 21.05 -4.63
CA ASN A 154 3.67 21.69 -3.34
C ASN A 154 2.37 22.31 -2.76
N ILE A 155 2.45 22.84 -1.54
CA ILE A 155 1.28 23.46 -0.86
C ILE A 155 0.73 24.71 -1.56
N VAL A 156 1.55 25.37 -2.41
CA VAL A 156 1.15 26.53 -3.21
C VAL A 156 0.46 26.11 -4.52
N GLY A 157 0.41 24.80 -4.82
CA GLY A 157 -0.25 24.24 -6.00
C GLY A 157 0.66 24.11 -7.22
N GLN A 158 1.96 24.41 -7.12
CA GLN A 158 2.91 24.16 -8.19
C GLN A 158 3.11 22.65 -8.36
N VAL A 159 2.81 22.13 -9.56
CA VAL A 159 2.99 20.72 -9.89
C VAL A 159 4.48 20.42 -10.11
N VAL A 160 5.03 19.54 -9.28
CA VAL A 160 6.43 19.08 -9.40
C VAL A 160 6.56 17.83 -10.25
N TRP A 161 5.50 17.03 -10.31
CA TRP A 161 5.43 15.85 -11.17
C TRP A 161 3.98 15.52 -11.52
N LYS A 162 3.78 14.96 -12.72
CA LYS A 162 2.50 14.41 -13.16
C LYS A 162 2.70 13.32 -14.20
N MET A 163 1.83 12.32 -14.19
CA MET A 163 1.88 11.24 -15.18
C MET A 163 0.48 10.66 -15.41
N PRO A 164 0.05 10.49 -16.69
CA PRO A 164 -1.14 9.71 -16.99
C PRO A 164 -0.88 8.24 -16.67
N VAL A 165 -1.86 7.56 -16.07
CA VAL A 165 -1.78 6.14 -15.74
C VAL A 165 -3.03 5.43 -16.25
N VAL A 166 -2.86 4.21 -16.74
CA VAL A 166 -3.96 3.35 -17.18
C VAL A 166 -4.16 2.27 -16.13
N GLY A 167 -5.39 2.13 -15.65
CA GLY A 167 -5.70 1.14 -14.64
C GLY A 167 -5.62 -0.28 -15.16
N ILE A 168 -5.21 -1.16 -14.26
CA ILE A 168 -5.07 -2.60 -14.50
C ILE A 168 -6.08 -3.40 -13.67
N GLY A 169 -7.06 -2.73 -13.06
CA GLY A 169 -8.07 -3.35 -12.20
C GLY A 169 -7.51 -3.88 -10.87
N GLN A 170 -6.25 -3.58 -10.55
CA GLN A 170 -5.53 -3.99 -9.35
C GLN A 170 -4.80 -2.78 -8.75
N THR A 171 -4.34 -2.91 -7.50
CA THR A 171 -3.46 -1.90 -6.92
C THR A 171 -2.08 -1.97 -7.58
N HIS A 172 -1.59 -0.83 -8.03
CA HIS A 172 -0.25 -0.67 -8.56
C HIS A 172 0.52 0.30 -7.67
N GLY A 173 1.85 0.23 -7.68
CA GLY A 173 2.63 1.27 -7.04
C GLY A 173 4.00 1.44 -7.62
N GLN A 174 4.50 2.66 -7.45
CA GLN A 174 5.72 3.15 -8.07
C GLN A 174 6.47 4.05 -7.08
N SER A 175 7.79 4.07 -7.19
CA SER A 175 8.62 4.95 -6.38
C SER A 175 8.78 6.30 -7.06
N PHE A 176 8.87 7.35 -6.26
CA PHE A 176 9.10 8.71 -6.71
C PHE A 176 10.12 9.38 -5.79
N ASP A 177 11.10 10.07 -6.37
CA ASP A 177 12.16 10.74 -5.63
C ASP A 177 11.85 12.24 -5.45
N LEU A 178 11.59 12.65 -4.21
CA LEU A 178 11.42 14.05 -3.81
C LEU A 178 12.71 14.67 -3.24
N SER A 179 13.85 13.96 -3.23
CA SER A 179 15.10 14.42 -2.60
C SER A 179 15.62 15.75 -3.14
N THR A 180 15.33 16.05 -4.42
CA THR A 180 15.68 17.31 -5.10
C THR A 180 14.76 18.47 -4.73
N GLN A 181 13.61 18.20 -4.12
CA GLN A 181 12.61 19.20 -3.77
C GLN A 181 12.90 19.83 -2.41
N ALA A 182 12.33 21.00 -2.13
CA ALA A 182 12.52 21.69 -0.85
C ALA A 182 11.74 21.01 0.29
N ASP A 183 12.24 21.10 1.51
CA ASP A 183 11.54 20.62 2.70
C ASP A 183 10.15 21.27 2.81
N GLY A 184 9.14 20.47 3.15
CA GLY A 184 7.79 20.98 3.31
C GLY A 184 6.68 19.98 3.00
N ILE A 185 5.49 20.53 2.79
CA ILE A 185 4.27 19.76 2.55
C ILE A 185 4.02 19.65 1.04
N TYR A 186 3.84 18.41 0.59
CA TYR A 186 3.44 18.05 -0.76
C TYR A 186 2.07 17.37 -0.76
N LEU A 187 1.36 17.48 -1.87
CA LEU A 187 0.07 16.86 -2.10
C LEU A 187 0.20 15.88 -3.26
N LEU A 188 0.02 14.59 -2.97
CA LEU A 188 -0.19 13.55 -3.97
C LEU A 188 -1.66 13.53 -4.34
N ARG A 189 -1.98 13.63 -5.63
CA ARG A 189 -3.35 13.61 -6.14
C ARG A 189 -3.50 12.55 -7.21
N LEU A 190 -4.58 11.78 -7.13
CA LEU A 190 -5.06 10.88 -8.18
C LEU A 190 -6.40 11.41 -8.70
N LEU A 191 -6.47 11.73 -9.99
CA LEU A 191 -7.67 12.23 -10.67
C LEU A 191 -8.25 11.13 -11.59
N ILE A 192 -9.52 10.80 -11.40
CA ILE A 192 -10.28 9.78 -12.14
C ILE A 192 -11.66 10.38 -12.46
N ASP A 193 -12.01 10.47 -13.74
CA ASP A 193 -13.33 10.96 -14.20
C ASP A 193 -13.81 12.25 -13.50
N GLY A 194 -12.90 13.21 -13.34
CA GLY A 194 -13.17 14.50 -12.70
C GLY A 194 -13.25 14.47 -11.17
N ARG A 195 -13.14 13.30 -10.54
CA ARG A 195 -13.02 13.12 -9.08
C ARG A 195 -11.55 12.97 -8.69
N SER A 196 -11.15 13.49 -7.53
CA SER A 196 -9.78 13.34 -7.06
C SER A 196 -9.68 12.88 -5.61
N GLU A 197 -8.79 11.93 -5.34
CA GLU A 197 -8.29 11.67 -3.99
C GLU A 197 -6.95 12.40 -3.80
N VAL A 198 -6.72 12.94 -2.60
CA VAL A 198 -5.49 13.67 -2.25
C VAL A 198 -4.89 13.10 -0.96
N LYS A 199 -3.58 12.83 -0.96
CA LYS A 199 -2.80 12.47 0.23
C LYS A 199 -1.70 13.50 0.47
N ARG A 200 -1.49 13.83 1.74
CA ARG A 200 -0.42 14.74 2.17
C ARG A 200 0.88 13.98 2.36
N ILE A 201 1.97 14.48 1.81
CA ILE A 201 3.34 13.98 2.02
C ILE A 201 4.12 15.04 2.79
N MET A 202 4.78 14.63 3.88
CA MET A 202 5.67 15.49 4.66
C MET A 202 7.12 15.14 4.31
N LEU A 203 7.81 16.06 3.63
CA LEU A 203 9.23 15.92 3.28
C LEU A 203 10.10 16.70 4.27
N ILE A 204 11.00 16.01 4.95
CA ILE A 204 11.90 16.57 5.97
C ILE A 204 13.30 16.01 5.69
N LYS A 205 14.25 16.85 5.25
CA LYS A 205 15.63 16.41 5.06
C LYS A 205 16.34 16.34 6.39
N LYS A 206 17.18 15.32 6.57
CA LYS A 206 18.09 15.26 7.70
C LYS A 206 19.24 16.23 7.43
N LEU A 207 19.44 17.17 8.35
CA LEU A 207 20.60 18.06 8.41
C LEU A 207 21.89 17.25 8.59
#